data_AF-A0A2W5XIU1-F1
#
_entry.id   AF-A0A2W5XIU1-F1
#
_cell.length_a   1.000
_cell.length_b   1.000
_cell.length_c   1.000
_cell.angle_alpha   90.00
_cell.angle_beta   90.00
_cell.angle_gamma   90.00
#
_symmetry.space_group_name_H-M   'P 1'
#
loop_
_entity.id
_entity.type
_entity.pdbx_description
1 polymer ?
#
loop_
_entity_poly.entity_id
_entity_poly.type
_entity_poly.pdbx_seq_one_letter_code
_entity_poly.pdbx_strand_id
1 'polypeptide(L)'
;MRKWRPDERRIVVRGLFGRMAIAVEPALLAALFAFFTVALLRLAYDGDENHAGLQLLAPIFGVGAVAFAIYALWLLKQPLRALRETREPIFIVDGYVRTRGRDDFSERGFNGYVAVLLDDRRVACEWPTVGSGELALSETAALLEFSEYGGIHAIDGQKTGVLPEDFPNIGIGGNKPPRRSPANR
;
A
#
# COMPACT_ATOMS: atom_id res chain seq x y z
N MET A 1 11.66 -1.70 -21.17
CA MET A 1 11.64 -1.74 -19.69
C MET A 1 12.66 -0.74 -19.15
N ARG A 2 12.34 -0.06 -18.04
CA ARG A 2 13.18 0.97 -17.40
C ARG A 2 13.34 0.70 -15.90
N LYS A 3 14.47 1.13 -15.30
CA LYS A 3 14.68 1.12 -13.85
C LYS A 3 14.02 2.33 -13.18
N TRP A 4 13.56 2.17 -11.94
CA TRP A 4 13.06 3.25 -11.09
C TRP A 4 14.10 4.37 -10.92
N ARG A 5 13.65 5.63 -11.00
CA ARG A 5 14.49 6.80 -10.70
C ARG A 5 14.61 6.99 -9.18
N PRO A 6 15.69 7.63 -8.70
CA PRO A 6 15.85 7.97 -7.28
C PRO A 6 14.67 8.78 -6.72
N ASP A 7 14.11 9.70 -7.51
CA ASP A 7 13.00 10.56 -7.09
C ASP A 7 11.70 9.77 -6.90
N GLU A 8 11.44 8.80 -7.77
CA GLU A 8 10.28 7.89 -7.69
C GLU A 8 10.37 7.03 -6.42
N ARG A 9 11.57 6.54 -6.10
CA ARG A 9 11.83 5.78 -4.87
C ARG A 9 11.65 6.61 -3.61
N ARG A 10 12.07 7.89 -3.63
CA ARG A 10 11.94 8.77 -2.46
C ARG A 10 10.49 8.95 -2.03
N ILE A 11 9.55 9.01 -2.99
CA ILE A 11 8.12 9.16 -2.70
C ILE A 11 7.55 7.88 -2.07
N VAL A 12 7.91 6.71 -2.60
CA VAL A 12 7.56 5.41 -1.99
C VAL A 12 8.12 5.30 -0.57
N VAL A 13 9.37 5.71 -0.37
CA VAL A 13 10.03 5.71 0.95
C VAL A 13 9.33 6.67 1.92
N ARG A 14 8.91 7.86 1.48
CA ARG A 14 8.16 8.79 2.33
C ARG A 14 6.82 8.20 2.77
N GLY A 15 6.10 7.53 1.87
CA GLY A 15 4.87 6.80 2.19
C GLY A 15 5.10 5.63 3.16
N LEU A 16 6.21 4.89 2.98
CA LEU A 16 6.67 3.85 3.90
C LEU A 16 6.89 4.42 5.30
N PHE A 17 7.61 5.54 5.45
CA PHE A 17 7.82 6.16 6.76
C PHE A 17 6.52 6.62 7.41
N GLY A 18 5.59 7.19 6.64
CA GLY A 18 4.27 7.56 7.15
C GLY A 18 3.46 6.36 7.68
N ARG A 19 3.50 5.22 6.98
CA ARG A 19 2.83 3.99 7.43
C ARG A 19 3.57 3.30 8.58
N MET A 20 4.90 3.38 8.62
CA MET A 20 5.68 2.87 9.75
C MET A 20 5.34 3.61 11.04
N ALA A 21 5.06 4.92 10.98
CA ALA A 21 4.62 5.68 12.16
C ALA A 21 3.34 5.10 12.80
N ILE A 22 2.40 4.58 12.00
CA ILE A 22 1.19 3.92 12.49
C ILE A 22 1.51 2.58 13.16
N ALA A 23 2.55 1.88 12.70
CA ALA A 23 3.00 0.62 13.27
C ALA A 23 3.87 0.79 14.54
N VAL A 24 4.35 2.01 14.85
CA VAL A 24 5.15 2.28 16.05
C VAL A 24 4.34 2.01 17.32
N GLU A 25 3.09 2.44 17.36
CA GLU A 25 2.21 2.27 18.53
C GLU A 25 2.04 0.79 18.93
N PRO A 26 1.60 -0.13 18.05
CA PRO A 26 1.49 -1.54 18.40
C PRO A 26 2.86 -2.19 18.65
N ALA A 27 3.94 -1.71 18.03
CA ALA A 27 5.29 -2.21 18.32
C ALA A 27 5.76 -1.83 19.73
N LEU A 28 5.47 -0.61 20.20
CA LEU A 28 5.76 -0.17 21.57
C LEU A 28 4.93 -0.96 22.58
N LEU A 29 3.65 -1.19 22.31
CA LEU A 29 2.80 -2.02 23.17
C LEU A 29 3.31 -3.47 23.24
N ALA A 30 3.71 -4.04 22.10
CA ALA A 30 4.32 -5.38 22.07
C ALA A 30 5.60 -5.44 22.92
N ALA A 31 6.49 -4.44 22.79
CA ALA A 31 7.73 -4.37 23.56
C ALA A 31 7.46 -4.20 25.07
N LEU A 32 6.50 -3.36 25.45
CA LEU A 32 6.11 -3.15 26.84
C LEU A 32 5.53 -4.42 27.46
N PHE A 33 4.62 -5.10 26.76
CA PHE A 33 4.04 -6.37 27.21
C PHE A 33 5.10 -7.47 27.29
N ALA A 34 6.03 -7.53 26.33
CA ALA A 34 7.15 -8.46 26.38
C ALA A 34 8.07 -8.19 27.58
N PHE A 35 8.37 -6.92 27.85
CA PHE A 35 9.15 -6.51 29.01
C PHE A 35 8.48 -6.94 30.32
N PHE A 36 7.18 -6.65 30.48
CA PHE A 36 6.43 -7.11 31.65
C PHE A 36 6.37 -8.63 31.76
N THR A 37 6.20 -9.34 30.66
CA THR A 37 6.23 -10.81 30.64
C THR A 37 7.55 -11.33 31.21
N VAL A 38 8.69 -10.81 30.74
CA VAL A 38 10.02 -11.25 31.21
C VAL A 38 10.26 -10.84 32.66
N ALA A 39 9.88 -9.61 33.05
CA ALA A 39 10.02 -9.12 34.41
C ALA A 39 9.19 -9.95 35.40
N LEU A 40 7.92 -10.23 35.07
CA LEU A 40 7.02 -11.05 35.88
C LEU A 40 7.51 -12.49 35.95
N LEU A 41 7.99 -13.08 34.85
CA LEU A 41 8.58 -14.41 34.87
C LEU A 41 9.81 -14.48 35.79
N ARG A 42 10.71 -13.50 35.74
CA ARG A 42 11.86 -13.46 36.65
C ARG A 42 11.40 -13.40 38.12
N LEU A 43 10.47 -12.50 38.42
CA LEU A 43 9.97 -12.29 39.78
C LEU A 43 9.21 -13.53 40.29
N ALA A 44 8.48 -14.20 39.41
CA ALA A 44 7.69 -15.38 39.72
C ALA A 44 8.52 -16.65 39.99
N TYR A 45 9.80 -16.65 39.63
CA TYR A 45 10.75 -17.74 39.88
C TYR A 45 11.83 -17.38 40.93
N ASP A 46 11.72 -16.21 41.57
CA ASP A 46 12.72 -15.72 42.55
C ASP A 46 12.62 -16.42 43.93
N GLY A 47 11.64 -17.31 44.11
CA GLY A 47 11.47 -18.13 45.32
C GLY A 47 10.81 -17.43 46.51
N ASP A 48 10.37 -16.17 46.37
CA ASP A 48 9.64 -15.41 47.38
C ASP A 48 8.14 -15.79 47.40
N GLU A 49 7.59 -16.04 48.58
CA GLU A 49 6.17 -16.39 48.77
C GLU A 49 5.23 -15.23 48.44
N ASN A 50 5.70 -13.97 48.53
CA ASN A 50 4.92 -12.79 48.15
C ASN A 50 4.64 -12.69 46.64
N HIS A 51 5.33 -13.49 45.83
CA HIS A 51 5.22 -13.54 44.37
C HIS A 51 4.28 -14.67 43.87
N ALA A 52 3.60 -15.35 44.79
CA ALA A 52 2.61 -16.37 44.46
C ALA A 52 1.49 -15.78 43.57
N GLY A 53 1.28 -16.38 42.39
CA GLY A 53 0.27 -15.97 41.41
C GLY A 53 0.80 -15.20 40.19
N LEU A 54 2.01 -14.64 40.25
CA LEU A 54 2.62 -13.95 39.10
C LEU A 54 2.90 -14.90 37.92
N GLN A 55 3.11 -16.19 38.20
CA GLN A 55 3.24 -17.25 37.19
C GLN A 55 2.01 -17.38 36.30
N LEU A 56 0.82 -17.05 36.81
CA LEU A 56 -0.43 -17.11 36.05
C LEU A 56 -0.65 -15.83 35.21
N LEU A 57 -0.12 -14.70 35.69
CA LEU A 57 -0.27 -13.39 35.07
C LEU A 57 0.72 -13.20 33.90
N ALA A 58 1.96 -13.67 34.03
CA ALA A 58 2.99 -13.48 33.00
C ALA A 58 2.60 -14.03 31.60
N PRO A 59 1.99 -15.22 31.48
CA PRO A 59 1.51 -15.74 30.18
C PRO A 59 0.47 -14.83 29.51
N ILE A 60 -0.38 -14.13 30.29
CA ILE A 60 -1.40 -13.21 29.76
C ILE A 60 -0.72 -12.04 29.05
N PHE A 61 0.29 -11.45 29.69
CA PHE A 61 1.12 -10.42 29.07
C PHE A 61 1.89 -10.97 27.86
N GLY A 62 2.35 -12.22 27.92
CA GLY A 62 3.05 -12.88 26.82
C GLY A 62 2.17 -13.02 25.57
N VAL A 63 0.92 -13.47 25.74
CA VAL A 63 -0.06 -13.55 24.65
C VAL A 63 -0.36 -12.16 24.09
N GLY A 64 -0.52 -11.14 24.94
CA GLY A 64 -0.70 -9.76 24.51
C GLY A 64 0.47 -9.23 23.67
N ALA A 65 1.71 -9.49 24.11
CA ALA A 65 2.91 -9.12 23.36
C ALA A 65 2.93 -9.74 21.96
N VAL A 66 2.59 -11.03 21.87
CA VAL A 66 2.52 -11.75 20.59
C VAL A 66 1.42 -11.18 19.70
N ALA A 67 0.23 -10.92 20.24
CA ALA A 67 -0.88 -10.35 19.48
C ALA A 67 -0.53 -8.98 18.88
N PHE A 68 0.04 -8.08 19.69
CA PHE A 68 0.48 -6.76 19.23
C PHE A 68 1.64 -6.85 18.22
N ALA A 69 2.58 -7.78 18.42
CA ALA A 69 3.65 -8.01 17.45
C ALA A 69 3.13 -8.49 16.10
N ILE A 70 2.19 -9.46 16.09
CA ILE A 70 1.55 -9.95 14.86
C ILE A 70 0.81 -8.80 14.18
N TYR A 71 0.08 -7.97 14.92
CA TYR A 71 -0.64 -6.83 14.37
C TYR A 71 0.31 -5.78 13.76
N ALA A 72 1.41 -5.44 14.44
CA ALA A 72 2.43 -4.55 13.91
C ALA A 72 3.05 -5.09 12.60
N LEU A 73 3.38 -6.38 12.56
CA LEU A 73 3.88 -7.04 11.35
C LEU A 73 2.86 -7.03 10.21
N TRP A 74 1.58 -7.23 10.53
CA TRP A 74 0.50 -7.16 9.55
C TRP A 74 0.36 -5.77 8.94
N LEU A 75 0.45 -4.69 9.75
CA LEU A 75 0.46 -3.31 9.27
C LEU A 75 1.67 -3.01 8.37
N LEU A 76 2.83 -3.62 8.66
CA LEU A 76 4.05 -3.46 7.88
C LEU A 76 4.06 -4.26 6.56
N LYS A 77 3.13 -5.22 6.37
CA LYS A 77 3.09 -6.07 5.17
C LYS A 77 2.97 -5.26 3.88
N GLN A 78 2.01 -4.34 3.82
CA GLN A 78 1.77 -3.49 2.65
C GLN A 78 2.96 -2.59 2.29
N PRO A 79 3.54 -1.82 3.24
CA PRO A 79 4.67 -0.97 2.91
C PRO A 79 5.97 -1.75 2.63
N LEU A 80 6.18 -2.93 3.23
CA LEU A 80 7.29 -3.83 2.86
C LEU A 80 7.16 -4.35 1.43
N ARG A 81 5.93 -4.68 1.02
CA ARG A 81 5.62 -5.08 -0.36
C ARG A 81 5.95 -3.95 -1.33
N ALA A 82 5.47 -2.74 -1.05
CA ALA A 82 5.76 -1.54 -1.86
C ALA A 82 7.26 -1.25 -1.98
N LEU A 83 8.04 -1.44 -0.90
CA LEU A 83 9.49 -1.26 -0.94
C LEU A 83 10.16 -2.31 -1.83
N ARG A 84 9.73 -3.57 -1.76
CA ARG A 84 10.26 -4.65 -2.60
C ARG A 84 10.01 -4.37 -4.08
N GLU A 85 8.84 -3.82 -4.41
CA GLU A 85 8.41 -3.50 -5.77
C GLU A 85 9.25 -2.39 -6.43
N THR A 86 9.90 -1.52 -5.66
CA THR A 86 10.86 -0.55 -6.22
C THR A 86 12.08 -1.19 -6.90
N ARG A 87 12.26 -2.51 -6.73
CA ARG A 87 13.29 -3.31 -7.41
C ARG A 87 12.80 -3.93 -8.72
N GLU A 88 11.51 -3.91 -8.99
CA GLU A 88 10.93 -4.45 -10.22
C GLU A 88 11.03 -3.45 -11.39
N PRO A 89 11.11 -3.93 -12.64
CA PRO A 89 11.19 -3.06 -13.81
C PRO A 89 9.87 -2.32 -14.06
N ILE A 90 9.98 -1.10 -14.58
CA ILE A 90 8.84 -0.36 -15.15
C ILE A 90 8.69 -0.82 -16.60
N PHE A 91 7.49 -1.30 -16.94
CA PHE A 91 7.13 -1.70 -18.28
C PHE A 91 6.75 -0.46 -19.10
N ILE A 92 7.16 -0.47 -20.36
CA ILE A 92 6.81 0.56 -21.34
C ILE A 92 6.03 -0.15 -22.42
N VAL A 93 4.77 0.22 -22.60
CA VAL A 93 3.85 -0.41 -23.55
C VAL A 93 3.23 0.67 -24.40
N ASP A 94 3.24 0.46 -25.71
CA ASP A 94 2.43 1.20 -26.66
C ASP A 94 1.10 0.44 -26.82
N GLY A 95 0.02 0.99 -26.30
CA GLY A 95 -1.24 0.26 -26.14
C GLY A 95 -2.38 1.19 -25.76
N TYR A 96 -3.25 0.75 -24.85
CA TYR A 96 -4.42 1.52 -24.46
C TYR A 96 -4.57 1.62 -22.94
N VAL A 97 -5.06 2.76 -22.46
CA VAL A 97 -5.61 2.90 -21.11
C VAL A 97 -7.10 2.72 -21.19
N ARG A 98 -7.63 1.83 -20.36
CA ARG A 98 -9.07 1.64 -20.19
C ARG A 98 -9.50 2.03 -18.78
N THR A 99 -10.48 2.91 -18.66
CA THR A 99 -11.20 3.15 -17.42
C THR A 99 -12.55 2.46 -17.47
N ARG A 100 -13.02 1.88 -16.35
CA ARG A 100 -14.35 1.31 -16.24
C ARG A 100 -14.97 1.62 -14.88
N GLY A 101 -16.29 1.66 -14.85
CA GLY A 101 -17.08 1.82 -13.62
C GLY A 101 -16.96 0.63 -12.69
N ARG A 102 -17.74 0.67 -11.61
CA ARG A 102 -17.77 -0.42 -10.63
C ARG A 102 -18.54 -1.60 -11.20
N ASP A 103 -18.18 -2.79 -10.74
CA ASP A 103 -18.90 -4.03 -10.98
C ASP A 103 -19.41 -4.61 -9.65
N ASP A 104 -20.17 -5.70 -9.73
CA ASP A 104 -20.71 -6.40 -8.55
C ASP A 104 -19.61 -6.96 -7.63
N PHE A 105 -18.37 -7.07 -8.14
CA PHE A 105 -17.20 -7.56 -7.40
C PHE A 105 -16.36 -6.43 -6.80
N SER A 106 -16.76 -5.18 -6.99
CA SER A 106 -16.00 -4.02 -6.53
C SER A 106 -16.03 -3.88 -5.01
N GLU A 107 -14.85 -3.88 -4.40
CA GLU A 107 -14.70 -3.61 -2.97
C GLU A 107 -15.32 -2.24 -2.58
N ARG A 108 -15.77 -2.13 -1.33
CA ARG A 108 -16.39 -0.89 -0.81
C ARG A 108 -15.34 0.22 -0.75
N GLY A 109 -15.68 1.39 -1.31
CA GLY A 109 -14.81 2.57 -1.29
C GLY A 109 -14.05 2.83 -2.59
N PHE A 110 -14.04 1.88 -3.53
CA PHE A 110 -13.54 2.12 -4.88
C PHE A 110 -14.63 2.71 -5.78
N ASN A 111 -14.21 3.41 -6.83
CA ASN A 111 -15.12 4.09 -7.76
C ASN A 111 -15.02 3.56 -9.22
N GLY A 112 -14.19 2.55 -9.43
CA GLY A 112 -14.01 1.87 -10.71
C GLY A 112 -12.62 1.27 -10.81
N TYR A 113 -12.19 1.04 -12.05
CA TYR A 113 -10.90 0.45 -12.37
C TYR A 113 -10.22 1.17 -13.52
N VAL A 114 -8.90 1.14 -13.50
CA VAL A 114 -8.03 1.58 -14.58
C VAL A 114 -7.17 0.40 -15.00
N ALA A 115 -7.12 0.11 -16.30
CA ALA A 115 -6.34 -0.96 -16.88
C ALA A 115 -5.39 -0.45 -17.95
N VAL A 116 -4.23 -1.09 -18.06
CA VAL A 116 -3.35 -1.01 -19.22
C VAL A 116 -3.66 -2.21 -20.11
N LEU A 117 -3.94 -1.94 -21.38
CA LEU A 117 -4.14 -2.94 -22.42
C LEU A 117 -2.94 -2.94 -23.37
N LEU A 118 -2.59 -4.12 -23.87
CA LEU A 118 -1.63 -4.30 -24.96
C LEU A 118 -2.24 -3.81 -26.30
N ASP A 119 -1.42 -3.80 -27.34
CA ASP A 119 -1.81 -3.50 -28.73
C ASP A 119 -2.99 -4.37 -29.23
N ASP A 120 -3.04 -5.63 -28.79
CA ASP A 120 -4.12 -6.59 -29.07
C ASP A 120 -5.35 -6.48 -28.14
N ARG A 121 -5.42 -5.42 -27.33
CA ARG A 121 -6.45 -5.15 -26.31
C ARG A 121 -6.54 -6.15 -25.16
N ARG A 122 -5.59 -7.07 -25.00
CA ARG A 122 -5.53 -7.89 -23.77
C ARG A 122 -5.12 -7.03 -22.58
N VAL A 123 -5.69 -7.32 -21.41
CA VAL A 123 -5.34 -6.64 -20.16
C VAL A 123 -3.95 -7.07 -19.73
N ALA A 124 -3.01 -6.12 -19.69
CA ALA A 124 -1.70 -6.34 -19.11
C ALA A 124 -1.77 -6.25 -17.58
N CYS A 125 -2.43 -5.22 -17.06
CA CYS A 125 -2.68 -5.01 -15.63
C CYS A 125 -3.94 -4.16 -15.41
N GLU A 126 -4.60 -4.33 -14.27
CA GLU A 126 -5.78 -3.56 -13.86
C GLU A 126 -5.69 -3.23 -12.36
N TRP A 127 -6.05 -2.00 -11.99
CA TRP A 127 -6.03 -1.51 -10.62
C TRP A 127 -7.36 -0.87 -10.24
N PRO A 128 -7.81 -1.06 -8.99
CA PRO A 128 -8.97 -0.36 -8.48
C PRO A 128 -8.61 1.11 -8.17
N THR A 129 -9.55 2.01 -8.38
CA THR A 129 -9.38 3.45 -8.13
C THR A 129 -10.28 3.96 -7.02
N VAL A 130 -9.83 5.01 -6.33
CA VAL A 130 -10.60 5.67 -5.26
C VAL A 130 -10.93 7.09 -5.71
N GLY A 131 -12.18 7.50 -5.57
CA GLY A 131 -12.63 8.83 -5.98
C GLY A 131 -14.12 9.07 -5.72
N SER A 132 -14.55 10.32 -5.90
CA SER A 132 -15.97 10.68 -5.87
C SER A 132 -16.60 10.44 -7.24
N GLY A 133 -17.66 9.63 -7.28
CA GLY A 133 -18.41 9.32 -8.50
C GLY A 133 -17.81 8.19 -9.32
N GLU A 134 -18.67 7.53 -10.11
CA GLU A 134 -18.30 6.38 -10.93
C GLU A 134 -17.40 6.79 -12.12
N LEU A 135 -16.36 6.00 -12.38
CA LEU A 135 -15.51 6.19 -13.55
C LEU A 135 -16.28 5.88 -14.83
N ALA A 136 -16.24 6.82 -15.78
CA ALA A 136 -16.77 6.58 -17.11
C ALA A 136 -15.97 5.48 -17.82
N LEU A 137 -16.67 4.65 -18.59
CA LEU A 137 -16.02 3.73 -19.52
C LEU A 137 -15.32 4.55 -20.62
N SER A 138 -14.00 4.45 -20.69
CA SER A 138 -13.20 5.12 -21.71
C SER A 138 -12.02 4.25 -22.09
N GLU A 139 -11.65 4.25 -23.36
CA GLU A 139 -10.45 3.60 -23.88
C GLU A 139 -9.69 4.64 -24.72
N THR A 140 -8.41 4.85 -24.40
CA THR A 140 -7.57 5.84 -25.07
C THR A 140 -6.23 5.21 -25.40
N ALA A 141 -5.82 5.27 -26.67
CA ALA A 141 -4.49 4.85 -27.09
C ALA A 141 -3.44 5.78 -26.48
N ALA A 142 -2.38 5.21 -25.92
CA ALA A 142 -1.30 5.97 -25.30
C ALA A 142 -0.02 5.13 -25.14
N LEU A 143 1.11 5.82 -25.06
CA LEU A 143 2.37 5.24 -24.59
C LEU A 143 2.40 5.25 -23.06
N LEU A 144 2.55 4.07 -22.46
CA LEU A 144 2.31 3.86 -21.03
C LEU A 144 3.57 3.36 -20.33
N GLU A 145 3.94 4.05 -19.26
CA GLU A 145 4.90 3.54 -18.27
C GLU A 145 4.12 3.02 -17.06
N PHE A 146 4.20 1.72 -16.75
CA PHE A 146 3.48 1.14 -15.60
C PHE A 146 4.32 0.10 -14.84
N SER A 147 3.93 -0.20 -13.61
CA SER A 147 4.39 -1.38 -12.88
C SER A 147 3.18 -2.11 -12.29
N GLU A 148 3.26 -3.45 -12.20
CA GLU A 148 2.13 -4.29 -11.76
C GLU A 148 1.53 -3.86 -10.42
N TYR A 149 2.35 -3.26 -9.56
CA TYR A 149 1.94 -2.85 -8.22
C TYR A 149 1.87 -1.34 -8.00
N GLY A 150 2.68 -0.57 -8.74
CA GLY A 150 2.73 0.89 -8.62
C GLY A 150 1.70 1.62 -9.47
N GLY A 151 0.99 0.90 -10.34
CA GLY A 151 0.05 1.47 -11.29
C GLY A 151 0.74 2.11 -12.48
N ILE A 152 0.03 3.04 -13.11
CA ILE A 152 0.52 3.82 -14.25
C ILE A 152 1.34 5.01 -13.72
N HIS A 153 2.59 5.12 -14.15
CA HIS A 153 3.55 6.18 -13.80
C HIS A 153 3.54 7.34 -14.80
N ALA A 154 3.30 7.04 -16.08
CA ALA A 154 3.20 8.05 -17.14
C ALA A 154 2.29 7.59 -18.28
N ILE A 155 1.60 8.56 -18.89
CA ILE A 155 0.79 8.43 -20.11
C ILE A 155 1.31 9.47 -21.10
N ASP A 156 1.75 9.04 -22.28
CA ASP A 156 2.30 9.90 -23.35
C ASP A 156 3.43 10.82 -22.85
N GLY A 157 4.30 10.28 -21.99
CA GLY A 157 5.40 11.02 -21.36
C GLY A 157 4.95 12.01 -20.27
N GLN A 158 3.65 12.22 -20.07
CA GLN A 158 3.14 12.99 -18.93
C GLN A 158 3.04 12.08 -17.71
N LYS A 159 3.71 12.47 -16.62
CA LYS A 159 3.60 11.76 -15.35
C LYS A 159 2.16 11.86 -14.84
N THR A 160 1.55 10.73 -14.54
CA THR A 160 0.20 10.62 -13.94
C THR A 160 0.14 11.06 -12.47
N GLY A 161 1.24 11.66 -11.99
CA GLY A 161 1.48 11.94 -10.59
C GLY A 161 2.23 10.76 -9.97
N VAL A 162 3.48 11.00 -9.60
CA VAL A 162 4.14 10.20 -8.58
C VAL A 162 3.48 10.61 -7.24
N LEU A 163 2.23 10.19 -7.06
CA LEU A 163 1.25 10.62 -6.04
C LEU A 163 1.00 12.17 -5.98
N PRO A 164 -0.25 12.65 -6.06
CA PRO A 164 -0.61 14.04 -5.75
C PRO A 164 -0.16 14.48 -4.34
N GLU A 165 0.17 15.75 -4.12
CA GLU A 165 0.58 16.29 -2.80
C GLU A 165 -0.48 16.11 -1.71
N ASP A 166 -1.75 15.98 -2.10
CA ASP A 166 -2.91 15.83 -1.20
C ASP A 166 -3.45 14.39 -1.11
N PHE A 167 -2.67 13.39 -1.54
CA PHE A 167 -3.19 12.03 -1.69
C PHE A 167 -3.35 11.30 -0.34
N PRO A 168 -4.57 10.82 0.00
CA PRO A 168 -4.76 9.99 1.18
C PRO A 168 -4.03 8.65 0.98
N ASN A 169 -3.30 8.26 2.02
CA ASN A 169 -2.27 7.22 2.11
C ASN A 169 -2.61 5.78 1.63
N ILE A 170 -3.67 5.52 0.86
CA ILE A 170 -4.17 4.16 0.53
C ILE A 170 -4.55 3.92 -0.95
N GLY A 171 -4.58 4.92 -1.84
CA GLY A 171 -4.94 4.68 -3.26
C GLY A 171 -3.78 4.72 -4.26
N ILE A 172 -3.96 4.09 -5.42
CA ILE A 172 -3.14 4.30 -6.62
C ILE A 172 -3.84 5.38 -7.47
N GLY A 173 -3.09 6.40 -7.89
CA GLY A 173 -3.43 7.27 -9.03
C GLY A 173 -4.44 8.39 -8.76
N GLY A 174 -4.02 9.63 -8.99
CA GLY A 174 -4.88 10.82 -9.03
C GLY A 174 -6.06 10.68 -9.99
N ASN A 175 -7.26 10.92 -9.48
CA ASN A 175 -8.51 10.96 -10.23
C ASN A 175 -8.60 12.23 -11.10
N LYS A 176 -7.73 12.36 -12.10
CA LYS A 176 -7.91 13.32 -13.20
C LYS A 176 -7.80 12.57 -14.52
N PRO A 177 -8.91 12.36 -15.26
CA PRO A 177 -8.81 11.84 -16.61
C PRO A 177 -7.91 12.77 -17.45
N PRO A 178 -7.16 12.23 -18.43
CA PRO A 178 -6.40 13.06 -19.35
C PRO A 178 -7.33 14.10 -19.96
N ARG A 179 -6.95 15.39 -19.87
CA ARG A 179 -7.70 16.46 -20.52
C ARG A 179 -7.79 16.11 -22.00
N ARG A 180 -9.02 15.96 -22.53
CA ARG A 180 -9.26 15.90 -23.97
C ARG A 180 -8.54 17.10 -24.59
N SER A 181 -7.58 16.86 -25.48
CA SER A 181 -7.10 17.92 -26.37
C SER A 181 -8.31 18.51 -27.07
N PRO A 182 -8.50 19.84 -27.08
CA PRO A 182 -9.56 20.43 -27.89
C PRO A 182 -9.30 20.00 -29.33
N ALA A 183 -10.26 19.28 -29.91
CA ALA A 183 -10.25 18.99 -31.33
C ALA A 183 -10.16 20.33 -32.07
N ASN A 184 -9.08 20.54 -32.83
CA ASN A 184 -8.97 21.65 -33.76
C ASN A 184 -10.19 21.61 -34.69
N ARG A 185 -11.06 22.61 -34.56
CA ARG A 185 -11.98 23.03 -35.63
C ARG A 185 -11.25 24.05 -36.50
#